data_AF-A0A0M3HKV7-F1
#
_entry.id   AF-A0A0M3HKV7-F1
#
_cell.length_a   1.000
_cell.length_b   1.000
_cell.length_c   1.000
_cell.angle_alpha   90.00
_cell.angle_beta   90.00
_cell.angle_gamma   90.00
#
_symmetry.space_group_name_H-M   'P 1'
#
loop_
_entity.id
_entity.type
_entity.pdbx_description
1 polymer ?
#
loop_
_entity_poly.entity_id
_entity_poly.type
_entity_poly.pdbx_seq_one_letter_code
_entity_poly.pdbx_strand_id
1 'polypeptide(L)' 'MYERLLECACFQVGARVGFFSGSIGAIIDDIKQLRPTVLPLVPRILNRIYDKVMFEVKKSLIKRILFTIALAYKRNELQR' A
#
# COMPACT_ATOMS: atom_id res chain seq x y z
N MET A 1 -20.33 2.54 4.11
CA MET A 1 -20.78 3.30 2.91
C MET A 1 -19.68 3.38 1.85
N TYR A 2 -18.47 3.87 2.18
CA TYR A 2 -17.34 3.96 1.22
C TYR A 2 -16.98 2.64 0.51
N GLU A 3 -16.78 1.58 1.28
CA GLU A 3 -16.48 0.24 0.75
C GLU A 3 -17.54 -0.27 -0.23
N ARG A 4 -18.82 -0.15 0.14
CA ARG A 4 -19.94 -0.60 -0.71
C ARG A 4 -20.02 0.15 -2.04
N LEU A 5 -19.72 1.46 -2.05
CA LEU A 5 -19.68 2.23 -3.29
C LEU A 5 -18.58 1.73 -4.24
N LEU A 6 -17.40 1.42 -3.70
CA LEU A 6 -16.28 0.90 -4.48
C LEU A 6 -16.54 -0.51 -5.00
N GLU A 7 -17.13 -1.36 -4.17
CA GLU A 7 -17.56 -2.70 -4.60
C GLU A 7 -18.57 -2.60 -5.73
N CYS A 8 -19.60 -1.75 -5.62
CA CYS A 8 -20.57 -1.53 -6.69
C CYS A 8 -19.90 -1.04 -7.98
N ALA A 9 -18.96 -0.10 -7.90
CA ALA A 9 -18.19 0.37 -9.06
C ALA A 9 -17.36 -0.76 -9.69
N CYS A 10 -16.70 -1.58 -8.85
CA CYS A 10 -15.96 -2.76 -9.30
C CYS A 10 -16.87 -3.77 -10.00
N PHE A 11 -18.07 -4.03 -9.48
CA PHE A 11 -19.02 -4.95 -10.09
C PHE A 11 -19.55 -4.44 -11.44
N GLN A 12 -19.75 -3.13 -11.59
CA GLN A 12 -20.19 -2.53 -12.86
C GLN A 12 -19.20 -2.75 -14.00
N VAL A 13 -17.89 -2.78 -13.70
CA VAL A 13 -16.84 -2.96 -14.71
C VAL A 13 -16.36 -4.43 -14.81
N GLY A 14 -16.99 -5.36 -14.08
CA GLY A 14 -16.58 -6.77 -14.05
C GLY A 14 -15.21 -7.00 -13.37
N ALA A 15 -14.80 -6.12 -12.46
CA ALA A 15 -13.56 -6.28 -11.71
C ALA A 15 -13.65 -7.43 -10.69
N ARG A 16 -12.48 -7.87 -10.21
CA ARG A 16 -12.36 -8.83 -9.11
C ARG A 16 -12.16 -8.07 -7.81
N VAL A 17 -12.93 -8.41 -6.79
CA VAL A 17 -12.83 -7.81 -5.45
C VAL A 17 -12.11 -8.79 -4.53
N GLY A 18 -10.98 -8.35 -3.97
CA GLY A 18 -10.25 -9.10 -2.95
C GLY A 18 -10.67 -8.65 -1.55
N PHE A 19 -11.03 -9.60 -0.70
CA PHE A 19 -11.39 -9.31 0.69
C PHE A 19 -10.17 -9.40 1.60
N PHE A 20 -10.15 -8.51 2.57
CA PHE A 20 -9.11 -8.44 3.57
C PHE A 20 -9.19 -9.60 4.57
N SER A 21 -8.05 -10.18 4.92
CA SER A 21 -7.94 -11.37 5.79
C SER A 21 -8.29 -11.12 7.27
N GLY A 22 -8.67 -9.89 7.64
CA GLY A 22 -9.15 -9.53 8.99
C GLY A 22 -8.09 -8.99 9.96
N SER A 23 -6.78 -9.12 9.67
CA SER A 23 -5.71 -8.61 10.54
C SER A 23 -4.91 -7.47 9.92
N ILE A 24 -4.88 -6.30 10.55
CA ILE A 24 -4.31 -5.08 9.92
C ILE A 24 -2.81 -5.24 9.67
N GLY A 25 -2.16 -6.12 10.45
CA GLY A 25 -0.78 -6.52 10.24
C GLY A 25 -0.54 -7.22 8.90
N ALA A 26 -1.52 -7.99 8.39
CA ALA A 26 -1.42 -8.75 7.16
C ALA A 26 -1.85 -7.98 5.89
N ILE A 27 -2.33 -6.73 6.02
CA ILE A 27 -2.76 -5.93 4.86
C ILE A 27 -1.70 -5.87 3.76
N ILE A 28 -0.43 -5.70 4.14
CA ILE A 28 0.66 -5.62 3.16
C ILE A 28 0.85 -6.95 2.42
N ASP A 29 0.65 -8.06 3.09
CA ASP A 29 0.81 -9.39 2.51
C ASP A 29 -0.39 -9.73 1.60
N ASP A 30 -1.60 -9.36 2.02
CA ASP A 30 -2.81 -9.43 1.20
C ASP A 30 -2.65 -8.60 -0.09
N ILE A 31 -2.13 -7.36 0.00
CA ILE A 31 -1.88 -6.50 -1.17
C ILE A 31 -0.85 -7.15 -2.12
N LYS A 32 0.22 -7.75 -1.58
CA LYS A 32 1.24 -8.43 -2.40
C LYS A 32 0.69 -9.64 -3.12
N GLN A 33 -0.21 -10.39 -2.48
CA GLN A 33 -0.84 -11.58 -3.05
C GLN A 33 -1.90 -11.20 -4.10
N LEU A 34 -2.75 -10.23 -3.78
CA LEU A 34 -3.85 -9.81 -4.64
C LEU A 34 -3.40 -8.93 -5.82
N ARG A 35 -2.29 -8.20 -5.68
CA ARG A 35 -1.77 -7.22 -6.66
C ARG A 35 -2.88 -6.36 -7.28
N PRO A 36 -3.66 -5.65 -6.46
CA PRO A 36 -4.85 -4.95 -6.93
C PRO A 36 -4.48 -3.79 -7.86
N THR A 37 -5.23 -3.63 -8.95
CA THR A 37 -5.14 -2.45 -9.84
C THR A 37 -5.70 -1.20 -9.18
N VAL A 38 -6.76 -1.36 -8.40
CA VAL A 38 -7.43 -0.29 -7.64
C VAL A 38 -7.36 -0.66 -6.17
N LEU A 39 -6.67 0.16 -5.38
CA LEU A 39 -6.55 -0.02 -3.93
C LEU A 39 -7.16 1.20 -3.23
N PRO A 40 -8.44 1.11 -2.80
CA PRO A 40 -9.06 2.17 -2.04
C PRO A 40 -8.46 2.23 -0.63
N LEU A 41 -7.85 3.37 -0.30
CA LEU A 41 -7.16 3.57 0.98
C LEU A 41 -7.73 4.80 1.67
N VAL A 42 -7.77 4.74 3.00
CA VAL A 42 -8.04 5.89 3.87
C VAL A 42 -6.73 6.39 4.51
N PRO A 43 -6.65 7.67 4.91
CA PRO A 43 -5.41 8.24 5.47
C PRO A 43 -4.83 7.44 6.64
N ARG A 44 -5.69 6.90 7.51
CA ARG A 44 -5.27 6.09 8.67
C ARG A 44 -4.54 4.80 8.26
N ILE A 45 -4.94 4.17 7.16
CA ILE A 45 -4.28 2.95 6.66
C ILE A 45 -2.95 3.31 6.01
N LEU A 46 -2.90 4.42 5.25
CA LEU A 46 -1.68 4.91 4.65
C LEU A 46 -0.60 5.22 5.71
N ASN A 47 -0.99 5.88 6.80
CA ASN A 47 -0.09 6.14 7.93
C ASN A 47 0.46 4.85 8.55
N ARG A 48 -0.38 3.82 8.72
CA ARG A 48 0.09 2.52 9.24
C ARG A 48 1.07 1.82 8.31
N ILE A 49 0.82 1.86 7.00
CA ILE A 49 1.75 1.31 6.01
C ILE A 49 3.09 2.05 6.09
N TYR A 50 3.05 3.38 6.18
CA TYR A 50 4.24 4.21 6.35
C TYR A 50 5.01 3.83 7.62
N ASP A 51 4.33 3.73 8.77
CA ASP A 51 4.97 3.37 10.05
C ASP A 51 5.62 1.99 10.00
N LYS A 52 4.93 1.00 9.41
CA LYS A 52 5.46 -0.37 9.25
C LYS A 52 6.69 -0.40 8.34
N VAL A 53 6.67 0.32 7.22
CA VAL A 53 7.82 0.43 6.32
C VAL A 53 8.98 1.12 7.04
N MET A 54 8.73 2.24 7.71
CA MET A 54 9.78 3.01 8.39
C MET A 54 10.37 2.22 9.57
N PHE A 55 9.57 1.43 10.26
CA PHE A 55 10.04 0.50 11.29
C PHE A 55 11.00 -0.55 10.72
N GLU A 56 10.65 -1.21 9.61
CA GLU A 56 11.52 -2.20 8.96
C GLU A 56 12.82 -1.61 8.42
N VAL A 57 12.76 -0.38 7.88
CA VAL A 57 13.94 0.33 7.38
C VAL A 57 14.87 0.76 8.51
N LYS A 58 14.33 1.20 9.65
CA LYS A 58 15.12 1.61 10.82
C LYS A 58 15.90 0.46 11.48
N LYS A 59 15.51 -0.80 11.27
CA LYS A 59 16.21 -1.97 11.84
C LYS A 59 17.65 -2.15 11.34
N SER A 60 17.99 -1.64 10.16
CA SER A 60 19.33 -1.83 9.58
C SER A 60 19.82 -0.57 8.87
N LEU A 61 21.05 -0.18 9.17
CA LEU A 61 21.71 0.97 8.54
C LEU A 61 21.83 0.79 7.01
N ILE A 62 22.09 -0.44 6.54
CA ILE A 62 22.19 -0.77 5.11
C ILE A 62 20.84 -0.56 4.42
N LYS A 63 19.75 -1.08 5.01
CA LYS A 63 18.39 -0.91 4.47
C LYS A 63 18.00 0.57 4.43
N ARG A 64 18.39 1.37 5.42
CA ARG A 64 18.14 2.81 5.46
C ARG A 64 18.85 3.56 4.34
N ILE A 65 20.13 3.29 4.13
CA ILE A 65 20.90 3.92 3.04
C ILE A 65 20.28 3.58 1.68
N LEU A 66 20.03 2.30 1.43
CA LEU A 66 19.41 1.84 0.18
C LEU A 66 18.03 2.47 -0.05
N PHE A 67 17.18 2.50 0.99
CA PHE A 67 15.86 3.11 0.92
C PHE A 67 15.93 4.62 0.64
N THR A 68 16.91 5.32 1.21
CA THR A 68 17.09 6.77 1.00
C THR A 68 17.53 7.07 -0.43
N ILE A 69 18.46 6.27 -0.97
CA ILE A 69 18.89 6.38 -2.37
C ILE A 69 17.70 6.11 -3.30
N ALA A 70 16.96 5.02 -3.08
CA ALA A 70 15.79 4.67 -3.89
C ALA A 70 14.71 5.77 -3.86
N LEU A 71 14.45 6.36 -2.69
CA LEU A 71 13.51 7.49 -2.56
C LEU A 71 14.00 8.75 -3.28
N ALA A 72 15.30 9.04 -3.26
CA ALA A 72 15.86 10.19 -3.98
C ALA A 72 15.69 10.03 -5.50
N TYR A 73 15.96 8.83 -6.03
CA TYR A 73 15.70 8.52 -7.44
C TYR A 73 14.22 8.69 -7.80
N LYS A 74 13.30 8.14 -7.00
CA LYS A 74 11.87 8.24 -7.30
C LYS A 74 11.34 9.68 -7.19
N ARG A 75 11.86 10.47 -6.25
CA ARG A 75 11.52 11.91 -6.15
C ARG A 75 11.96 12.69 -7.38
N ASN A 76 13.17 12.45 -7.88
CA ASN A 76 13.67 13.11 -9.09
C ASN A 76 12.85 12.75 -10.33
N GLU A 77 12.35 11.52 -10.42
CA GLU A 77 11.46 11.09 -11.51
C GLU A 77 10.09 11.79 -11.47
N LEU A 78 9.53 12.02 -10.27
CA LEU A 78 8.23 12.68 -10.08
C LEU A 78 8.28 14.21 -10.21
N GLN A 79 9.45 14.82 -10.03
CA GLN A 79 9.67 16.27 -10.20
C GLN A 79 10.02 16.67 -11.64
N ARG A 80 10.14 15.69 -12.55
CA ARG A 80 10.25 15.89 -13.99
C ARG A 80 8.88 15.97 -14.63
#